data_AF-A0A1W6LKX9-F1
#
_entry.id   AF-A0A1W6LKX9-F1
#
_cell.length_a   1.000
_cell.length_b   1.000
_cell.length_c   1.000
_cell.angle_alpha   90.00
_cell.angle_beta   90.00
_cell.angle_gamma   90.00
#
_symmetry.space_group_name_H-M   'P 1'
#
loop_
_entity.id
_entity.type
_entity.pdbx_description
1 polymer ?
#
loop_
_entity_poly.entity_id
_entity_poly.type
_entity_poly.pdbx_seq_one_letter_code
_entity_poly.pdbx_strand_id
1 'polypeptide(L)'
;MSANNVDNKVDAIETVNILNGARNFFFVLAIAGLLCTLAIMILSFMGRISGSAANYTFNCSSKQMSCGAGSCALPEEKTPDQPQENSKASDQNKDTKAEEMPEDKNIKDSGSPEKKAAEDEADAQKNAEETAEKQAEDLSGEIDKAAEEIDSQAAEAVEQLDKLESGQTTDSIEEEAVEKAAETSEMEIEGSLPEELSSEDQMKGEQEAPKPAWQLGFKKAEVVLNLSNGVVFFSLIFFAMSCMMSTCVSVSANLGGMAKITSSVLFAGAAVVFFFPWQIPFSELYIAGAMYLPRDIDIFEKISSLNWIDVIIGSLRYAGLWLLVFVLTIFAQINACSWKKQVSKRMGLISG
;
A
#
# COMPACT_ATOMS: atom_id res chain seq x y z
N MET A 1 39.26 7.55 -28.29
CA MET A 1 37.96 7.08 -27.79
C MET A 1 37.27 6.38 -28.96
N SER A 2 36.90 5.11 -28.79
CA SER A 2 36.26 4.33 -29.86
C SER A 2 34.83 4.84 -30.09
N ALA A 3 34.42 5.02 -31.36
CA ALA A 3 33.08 5.51 -31.73
C ALA A 3 31.95 4.69 -31.07
N ASN A 4 32.17 3.39 -30.90
CA ASN A 4 31.25 2.45 -30.22
C ASN A 4 30.91 2.86 -28.76
N ASN A 5 31.68 3.76 -28.14
CA ASN A 5 31.46 4.19 -26.75
C ASN A 5 30.56 5.44 -26.66
N VAL A 6 30.31 6.12 -27.78
CA VAL A 6 29.41 7.29 -27.83
C VAL A 6 27.96 6.82 -28.00
N ASP A 7 27.71 5.91 -28.94
CA ASP A 7 26.37 5.37 -29.20
C ASP A 7 25.77 4.69 -27.96
N ASN A 8 26.56 3.87 -27.26
CA ASN A 8 26.14 3.20 -26.02
C ASN A 8 25.71 4.17 -24.90
N LYS A 9 26.22 5.42 -24.90
CA LYS A 9 25.85 6.41 -23.88
C LYS A 9 24.54 7.10 -24.21
N VAL A 10 24.28 7.35 -25.49
CA VAL A 10 23.00 7.94 -25.94
C VAL A 10 21.86 6.97 -25.64
N ASP A 11 22.02 5.69 -25.99
CA ASP A 11 21.02 4.65 -25.69
C ASP A 11 20.78 4.49 -24.18
N ALA A 12 21.84 4.59 -23.38
CA ALA A 12 21.72 4.56 -21.93
C ALA A 12 20.91 5.75 -21.40
N ILE A 13 21.10 6.96 -21.94
CA ILE A 13 20.33 8.15 -21.53
C ILE A 13 18.86 7.99 -21.84
N GLU A 14 18.53 7.54 -23.05
CA GLU A 14 17.16 7.31 -23.48
C GLU A 14 16.49 6.26 -22.58
N THR A 15 17.19 5.15 -22.30
CA THR A 15 16.73 4.11 -21.39
C THR A 15 16.48 4.65 -19.99
N VAL A 16 17.37 5.50 -19.45
CA VAL A 16 17.20 6.13 -18.13
C VAL A 16 15.97 7.04 -18.09
N ASN A 17 15.70 7.78 -19.16
CA ASN A 17 14.52 8.64 -19.24
C ASN A 17 13.21 7.83 -19.25
N ILE A 18 13.16 6.74 -20.04
CA ILE A 18 12.01 5.83 -20.09
C ILE A 18 11.79 5.19 -18.71
N LEU A 19 12.86 4.68 -18.08
CA LEU A 19 12.79 4.08 -16.74
C LEU A 19 12.34 5.09 -15.68
N ASN A 20 12.74 6.35 -15.79
CA ASN A 20 12.29 7.40 -14.87
C ASN A 20 10.79 7.69 -15.02
N GLY A 21 10.27 7.72 -16.25
CA GLY A 21 8.84 7.85 -16.52
C GLY A 21 8.05 6.70 -15.91
N ALA A 22 8.45 5.46 -16.18
CA ALA A 22 7.84 4.26 -15.62
C ALA A 22 7.88 4.24 -14.09
N ARG A 23 9.04 4.56 -13.50
CA ARG A 23 9.21 4.63 -12.04
C ARG A 23 8.28 5.65 -11.41
N ASN A 24 8.18 6.86 -11.96
CA ASN A 24 7.29 7.90 -11.45
C ASN A 24 5.83 7.47 -11.52
N PHE A 25 5.43 6.84 -12.63
CA PHE A 25 4.08 6.31 -12.79
C PHE A 25 3.73 5.27 -11.71
N PHE A 26 4.58 4.26 -11.51
CA PHE A 26 4.35 3.24 -10.49
C PHE A 26 4.42 3.80 -9.07
N PHE A 27 5.29 4.79 -8.81
CA PHE A 27 5.33 5.49 -7.54
C PHE A 27 3.99 6.18 -7.24
N VAL A 28 3.47 6.99 -8.18
CA VAL A 28 2.18 7.68 -8.02
C VAL A 28 1.03 6.69 -7.81
N LEU A 29 1.00 5.59 -8.58
CA LEU A 29 0.01 4.52 -8.38
C LEU A 29 0.10 3.87 -7.00
N ALA A 30 1.30 3.60 -6.50
CA ALA A 30 1.50 3.05 -5.17
C ALA A 30 0.99 4.02 -4.08
N ILE A 31 1.32 5.31 -4.19
CA ILE A 31 0.86 6.33 -3.24
C ILE A 31 -0.67 6.49 -3.29
N ALA A 32 -1.27 6.55 -4.49
CA ALA A 32 -2.71 6.64 -4.65
C ALA A 32 -3.44 5.44 -4.03
N GLY A 33 -2.92 4.24 -4.24
CA GLY A 33 -3.46 3.03 -3.62
C GLY A 33 -3.30 3.02 -2.09
N LEU A 34 -2.14 3.46 -1.57
CA LEU A 34 -1.91 3.58 -0.13
C LEU A 34 -2.86 4.60 0.53
N LEU A 35 -3.11 5.73 -0.12
CA LEU A 35 -4.08 6.72 0.35
C LEU A 35 -5.51 6.18 0.30
N CYS A 36 -5.84 5.38 -0.72
CA CYS A 36 -7.13 4.72 -0.82
C CYS A 36 -7.35 3.71 0.32
N THR A 37 -6.35 2.89 0.66
CA THR A 37 -6.45 1.97 1.80
C THR A 37 -6.58 2.71 3.13
N LEU A 38 -5.82 3.80 3.31
CA LEU A 38 -5.92 4.67 4.48
C LEU A 38 -7.32 5.30 4.60
N ALA A 39 -7.89 5.77 3.49
CA ALA A 39 -9.24 6.33 3.47
C ALA A 39 -10.31 5.29 3.87
N ILE A 40 -10.19 4.04 3.40
CA ILE A 40 -11.10 2.94 3.81
C ILE A 40 -10.95 2.65 5.31
N MET A 41 -9.73 2.66 5.83
CA MET A 41 -9.47 2.47 7.26
C MET A 41 -10.14 3.58 8.09
N ILE A 42 -9.98 4.85 7.68
CA ILE A 42 -10.62 5.99 8.34
C ILE A 42 -12.15 5.86 8.29
N LEU A 43 -12.72 5.48 7.14
CA LEU A 43 -14.16 5.23 7.02
C LEU A 43 -14.66 4.09 7.91
N SER A 44 -13.85 3.05 8.09
CA SER A 44 -14.11 1.96 9.02
C SER A 44 -14.11 2.46 10.46
N PHE A 45 -13.11 3.24 10.85
CA PHE A 45 -13.00 3.82 12.19
C PHE A 45 -14.16 4.76 12.52
N MET A 46 -14.68 5.50 11.54
CA MET A 46 -15.85 6.36 11.68
C MET A 46 -17.20 5.60 11.74
N GLY A 47 -17.20 4.27 11.67
CA GLY A 47 -18.43 3.47 11.64
C GLY A 47 -19.29 3.72 10.39
N ARG A 48 -18.69 4.19 9.29
CA ARG A 48 -19.42 4.47 8.04
C ARG A 48 -19.54 3.26 7.12
N ILE A 49 -18.89 2.15 7.46
CA ILE A 49 -19.03 0.88 6.75
C ILE A 49 -20.16 0.08 7.41
N SER A 50 -21.25 -0.13 6.68
CA SER A 50 -22.46 -0.78 7.18
C SER A 50 -22.48 -2.25 6.79
N GLY A 51 -22.86 -3.08 7.75
CA GLY A 51 -22.86 -4.55 7.66
C GLY A 51 -21.64 -5.15 8.34
N SER A 52 -21.75 -5.44 9.63
CA SER A 52 -20.73 -6.19 10.37
C SER A 52 -20.51 -7.56 9.70
N ALA A 53 -19.26 -7.99 9.48
CA ALA A 53 -19.01 -9.32 8.94
C ALA A 53 -19.33 -10.45 9.93
N ALA A 54 -19.73 -10.11 11.17
CA ALA A 54 -20.37 -11.02 12.11
C ALA A 54 -21.63 -11.70 11.55
N ASN A 55 -22.38 -11.04 10.65
CA ASN A 55 -23.54 -11.66 9.99
C ASN A 55 -23.16 -12.55 8.80
N TYR A 56 -21.92 -12.51 8.33
CA TYR A 56 -21.46 -13.25 7.15
C TYR A 56 -20.56 -14.44 7.50
N THR A 57 -19.95 -14.46 8.68
CA THR A 57 -19.01 -15.51 9.11
C THR A 57 -19.64 -16.70 9.83
N PHE A 58 -20.94 -16.69 10.15
CA PHE A 58 -21.59 -17.80 10.88
C PHE A 58 -22.70 -18.54 10.11
N ASN A 59 -22.69 -18.51 8.78
CA ASN A 59 -23.59 -19.35 7.97
C ASN A 59 -22.87 -20.28 6.98
N CYS A 60 -21.54 -20.41 7.10
CA CYS A 60 -20.83 -21.57 6.59
C CYS A 60 -21.03 -22.75 7.56
N SER A 61 -22.22 -23.33 7.47
CA SER A 61 -22.40 -24.77 7.54
C SER A 61 -21.84 -25.46 8.80
N SER A 62 -22.39 -25.09 9.95
CA SER A 62 -22.89 -26.13 10.87
C SER A 62 -24.19 -26.71 10.31
N LYS A 63 -24.20 -27.21 9.07
CA LYS A 63 -24.92 -28.47 8.89
C LYS A 63 -24.16 -29.41 9.80
N GLN A 64 -24.79 -29.75 10.92
CA GLN A 64 -24.52 -30.97 11.63
C GLN A 64 -24.41 -32.09 10.59
N MET A 65 -23.21 -32.36 10.09
CA MET A 65 -22.78 -33.75 10.03
C MET A 65 -22.62 -34.13 11.49
N SER A 66 -23.77 -34.49 12.08
CA SER A 66 -23.84 -35.55 13.06
C SER A 66 -23.11 -36.74 12.43
N CYS A 67 -21.79 -36.77 12.59
CA CYS A 67 -21.10 -38.05 12.71
C CYS A 67 -21.70 -38.64 13.97
N GLY A 68 -22.76 -39.43 13.77
CA GLY A 68 -23.31 -40.28 14.81
C GLY A 68 -22.16 -41.03 15.46
N ALA A 69 -22.24 -41.15 16.78
CA ALA A 69 -21.34 -41.93 17.62
C ALA A 69 -21.36 -43.42 17.24
N GLY A 70 -20.84 -43.74 16.06
CA GLY A 70 -20.81 -45.06 15.47
C GLY A 70 -19.43 -45.32 14.89
N SER A 71 -18.54 -45.82 15.75
CA SER A 71 -17.48 -46.76 15.38
C SER A 71 -16.70 -46.45 14.09
N CYS A 72 -15.84 -45.43 14.13
CA CYS A 72 -14.63 -45.45 13.31
C CYS A 72 -13.61 -46.34 14.01
N ALA A 73 -13.78 -47.65 13.84
CA ALA A 73 -12.73 -48.61 14.13
C ALA A 73 -11.55 -48.30 13.21
N LEU A 74 -10.39 -48.04 13.81
CA LEU A 74 -9.09 -48.07 13.16
C LEU A 74 -8.95 -49.41 12.41
N PRO A 75 -8.65 -49.41 11.10
CA PRO A 75 -8.20 -50.64 10.46
C PRO A 75 -6.83 -51.01 11.05
N GLU A 76 -6.76 -52.18 11.67
CA GLU A 76 -5.52 -52.81 12.11
C GLU A 76 -4.51 -52.85 10.94
N GLU A 77 -3.33 -52.30 11.23
CA GLU A 77 -2.11 -52.42 10.46
C GLU A 77 -1.69 -53.90 10.40
N LYS A 78 -1.94 -54.56 9.25
CA LYS A 78 -1.39 -55.88 8.96
C LYS A 78 -0.02 -55.74 8.30
N THR A 79 0.97 -56.30 8.99
CA THR A 79 2.35 -56.57 8.57
C THR A 79 2.42 -57.24 7.20
N PRO A 80 3.37 -56.86 6.32
CA PRO A 80 3.58 -57.52 5.03
C PRO A 80 4.56 -58.69 5.15
N ASP A 81 4.08 -59.89 4.87
CA ASP A 81 4.91 -61.01 4.39
C ASP A 81 4.44 -61.43 2.98
N GLN A 82 5.42 -61.59 2.09
CA GLN A 82 5.40 -62.02 0.68
C GLN A 82 4.78 -63.44 0.43
N PRO A 83 4.84 -64.04 -0.79
CA PRO A 83 4.41 -63.60 -2.14
C PRO A 83 3.71 -64.74 -2.93
N GLN A 84 2.63 -64.50 -3.70
CA GLN A 84 2.25 -65.38 -4.85
C GLN A 84 1.49 -64.54 -5.90
N GLU A 85 1.98 -64.35 -7.12
CA GLU A 85 2.12 -65.26 -8.28
C GLU A 85 0.81 -65.47 -9.08
N ASN A 86 0.87 -65.03 -10.35
CA ASN A 86 0.12 -65.47 -11.53
C ASN A 86 -1.35 -65.01 -11.82
N SER A 87 -1.40 -64.08 -12.78
CA SER A 87 -1.84 -64.33 -14.18
C SER A 87 -3.25 -63.91 -14.64
N LYS A 88 -3.24 -63.39 -15.89
CA LYS A 88 -4.32 -63.17 -16.89
C LYS A 88 -5.12 -61.86 -16.73
N ALA A 89 -4.96 -60.87 -17.61
CA ALA A 89 -5.18 -60.76 -19.08
C ALA A 89 -6.57 -60.21 -19.43
N SER A 90 -6.60 -59.35 -20.47
CA SER A 90 -7.75 -58.77 -21.19
C SER A 90 -8.33 -57.49 -20.55
N ASP A 91 -8.69 -56.41 -21.23
CA ASP A 91 -8.50 -55.90 -22.61
C ASP A 91 -9.02 -54.46 -22.65
N GLN A 92 -8.52 -53.67 -23.62
CA GLN A 92 -9.19 -52.58 -24.36
C GLN A 92 -9.75 -51.35 -23.59
N ASN A 93 -9.14 -50.17 -23.75
CA ASN A 93 -9.29 -49.23 -24.87
C ASN A 93 -10.63 -48.47 -24.89
N LYS A 94 -10.63 -47.16 -24.60
CA LYS A 94 -11.50 -46.21 -25.31
C LYS A 94 -11.05 -44.76 -25.18
N ASP A 95 -10.79 -44.20 -26.35
CA ASP A 95 -10.48 -42.82 -26.69
C ASP A 95 -11.52 -41.81 -26.16
N THR A 96 -11.03 -40.63 -25.71
CA THR A 96 -11.87 -39.44 -25.56
C THR A 96 -11.57 -38.48 -26.71
N LYS A 97 -12.60 -38.35 -27.55
CA LYS A 97 -12.70 -37.61 -28.80
C LYS A 97 -12.87 -36.11 -28.54
N ALA A 98 -12.13 -35.31 -29.29
CA ALA A 98 -12.30 -33.86 -29.40
C ALA A 98 -13.62 -33.52 -30.11
N GLU A 99 -14.36 -32.56 -29.56
CA GLU A 99 -15.53 -31.94 -30.19
C GLU A 99 -15.14 -30.54 -30.70
N GLU A 100 -15.05 -30.44 -32.04
CA GLU A 100 -15.26 -29.21 -32.79
C GLU A 100 -16.73 -28.80 -32.74
N MET A 101 -17.00 -27.49 -32.68
CA MET A 101 -18.27 -26.90 -33.06
C MET A 101 -18.05 -25.59 -33.84
N PRO A 102 -19.04 -25.18 -34.66
CA PRO A 102 -18.79 -24.78 -36.04
C PRO A 102 -18.84 -23.27 -36.30
N GLU A 103 -18.26 -22.92 -37.44
CA GLU A 103 -18.51 -21.71 -38.21
C GLU A 103 -20.01 -21.48 -38.43
N ASP A 104 -20.47 -20.25 -38.22
CA ASP A 104 -21.70 -19.77 -38.83
C ASP A 104 -21.47 -18.47 -39.59
N LYS A 105 -22.02 -18.45 -40.79
CA LYS A 105 -21.91 -17.40 -41.79
C LYS A 105 -23.03 -16.38 -41.59
N ASN A 106 -22.81 -15.22 -42.22
CA ASN A 106 -23.84 -14.43 -42.92
C ASN A 106 -24.50 -13.30 -42.12
N ILE A 107 -23.95 -12.09 -42.21
CA ILE A 107 -24.74 -10.85 -42.07
C ILE A 107 -24.43 -9.89 -43.23
N LYS A 108 -25.52 -9.64 -43.96
CA LYS A 108 -25.78 -8.63 -44.99
C LYS A 108 -25.20 -7.23 -44.72
N ASP A 109 -24.49 -6.75 -45.73
CA ASP A 109 -24.71 -5.51 -46.48
C ASP A 109 -25.82 -4.55 -45.97
N SER A 110 -25.40 -3.38 -45.48
CA SER A 110 -26.19 -2.15 -45.51
C SER A 110 -25.29 -0.90 -45.41
N GLY A 111 -25.14 -0.22 -46.55
CA GLY A 111 -25.34 1.24 -46.70
C GLY A 111 -24.56 2.22 -45.81
N SER A 112 -23.56 2.86 -46.42
CA SER A 112 -22.98 4.17 -46.06
C SER A 112 -24.05 5.27 -45.87
N PRO A 113 -23.83 6.26 -44.98
CA PRO A 113 -23.31 7.53 -45.48
C PRO A 113 -22.25 8.15 -44.54
N GLU A 114 -21.02 8.18 -45.03
CA GLU A 114 -19.93 8.99 -44.51
C GLU A 114 -19.75 10.21 -45.42
N LYS A 115 -19.98 11.42 -44.89
CA LYS A 115 -19.30 12.70 -45.23
C LYS A 115 -20.19 13.90 -44.86
N LYS A 116 -19.93 14.49 -43.68
CA LYS A 116 -19.96 15.94 -43.38
C LYS A 116 -19.90 16.25 -41.86
N ALA A 117 -18.92 15.71 -41.14
CA ALA A 117 -18.71 16.08 -39.72
C ALA A 117 -17.24 15.93 -39.25
N ALA A 118 -16.26 16.01 -40.16
CA ALA A 118 -14.85 15.72 -39.84
C ALA A 118 -13.89 16.91 -40.03
N GLU A 119 -14.40 18.14 -40.18
CA GLU A 119 -13.55 19.34 -40.29
C GLU A 119 -13.65 20.29 -39.08
N ASP A 120 -14.57 20.08 -38.13
CA ASP A 120 -14.72 20.96 -36.95
C ASP A 120 -14.07 20.43 -35.65
N GLU A 121 -13.54 19.20 -35.62
CA GLU A 121 -12.85 18.63 -34.43
C GLU A 121 -11.32 18.82 -34.43
N ALA A 122 -10.70 19.16 -35.56
CA ALA A 122 -9.25 19.33 -35.65
C ALA A 122 -8.74 20.64 -35.02
N ASP A 123 -9.56 21.70 -35.01
CA ASP A 123 -9.19 23.00 -34.44
C ASP A 123 -9.43 23.09 -32.91
N ALA A 124 -10.25 22.20 -32.36
CA ALA A 124 -10.49 22.10 -30.92
C ALA A 124 -9.36 21.36 -30.18
N GLN A 125 -8.75 20.35 -30.79
CA GLN A 125 -7.63 19.62 -30.18
C GLN A 125 -6.34 20.45 -30.13
N LYS A 126 -6.08 21.29 -31.14
CA LYS A 126 -4.85 22.08 -31.21
C LYS A 126 -4.79 23.21 -30.16
N ASN A 127 -5.95 23.80 -29.82
CA ASN A 127 -6.04 24.81 -28.76
C ASN A 127 -5.96 24.22 -27.34
N ALA A 128 -6.37 22.96 -27.16
CA ALA A 128 -6.26 22.28 -25.86
C ALA A 128 -4.81 21.92 -25.52
N GLU A 129 -4.00 21.55 -26.52
CA GLU A 129 -2.60 21.18 -26.35
C GLU A 129 -1.71 22.41 -26.04
N GLU A 130 -1.93 23.55 -26.71
CA GLU A 130 -1.18 24.79 -26.42
C GLU A 130 -1.51 25.38 -25.03
N THR A 131 -2.75 25.16 -24.55
CA THR A 131 -3.16 25.61 -23.20
C THR A 131 -2.55 24.73 -22.11
N ALA A 132 -2.40 23.43 -22.36
CA ALA A 132 -1.78 22.49 -21.41
C ALA A 132 -0.27 22.73 -21.29
N GLU A 133 0.41 23.10 -22.39
CA GLU A 133 1.86 23.38 -22.38
C GLU A 133 2.18 24.66 -21.60
N LYS A 134 1.38 25.72 -21.75
CA LYS A 134 1.53 26.95 -20.95
C LYS A 134 1.27 26.75 -19.46
N GLN A 135 0.29 25.90 -19.09
CA GLN A 135 0.06 25.58 -17.68
C GLN A 135 1.18 24.72 -17.08
N ALA A 136 1.85 23.89 -17.88
CA ALA A 136 2.99 23.10 -17.41
C ALA A 136 4.25 23.95 -17.17
N GLU A 137 4.48 24.97 -18.00
CA GLU A 137 5.60 25.92 -17.81
C GLU A 137 5.43 26.78 -16.56
N ASP A 138 4.21 27.29 -16.29
CA ASP A 138 3.95 28.09 -15.09
C ASP A 138 4.11 27.27 -13.79
N LEU A 139 3.70 26.00 -13.79
CA LEU A 139 3.88 25.10 -12.62
C LEU A 139 5.34 24.71 -12.39
N SER A 140 6.16 24.65 -13.44
CA SER A 140 7.60 24.38 -13.31
C SER A 140 8.31 25.46 -12.51
N GLY A 141 7.98 26.73 -12.75
CA GLY A 141 8.60 27.87 -12.05
C GLY A 141 8.27 27.92 -10.56
N GLU A 142 7.04 27.55 -10.17
CA GLU A 142 6.64 27.49 -8.76
C GLU A 142 7.34 26.34 -8.00
N ILE A 143 7.59 25.20 -8.64
CA ILE A 143 8.29 24.07 -8.03
C ILE A 143 9.75 24.40 -7.75
N ASP A 144 10.44 25.07 -8.69
CA ASP A 144 11.84 25.47 -8.49
C ASP A 144 11.96 26.50 -7.36
N LYS A 145 11.01 27.44 -7.25
CA LYS A 145 10.96 28.42 -6.17
C LYS A 145 10.69 27.78 -4.80
N ALA A 146 9.79 26.79 -4.74
CA ALA A 146 9.52 26.05 -3.50
C ALA A 146 10.72 25.18 -3.06
N ALA A 147 11.47 24.63 -4.01
CA ALA A 147 12.68 23.86 -3.70
C ALA A 147 13.79 24.76 -3.10
N GLU A 148 13.96 25.98 -3.60
CA GLU A 148 14.93 26.95 -3.08
C GLU A 148 14.57 27.41 -1.65
N GLU A 149 13.28 27.56 -1.34
CA GLU A 149 12.80 27.89 0.01
C GLU A 149 13.04 26.76 1.02
N ILE A 150 12.88 25.49 0.61
CA ILE A 150 13.16 24.33 1.45
C ILE A 150 14.66 24.21 1.75
N ASP A 151 15.53 24.43 0.76
CA ASP A 151 16.99 24.39 0.95
C ASP A 151 17.45 25.53 1.89
N SER A 152 16.81 26.71 1.82
CA SER A 152 17.06 27.82 2.76
C SER A 152 16.63 27.48 4.19
N GLN A 153 15.46 26.88 4.39
CA GLN A 153 14.98 26.48 5.71
C GLN A 153 15.83 25.35 6.32
N ALA A 154 16.31 24.42 5.48
CA ALA A 154 17.21 23.36 5.93
C ALA A 154 18.57 23.91 6.38
N ALA A 155 19.12 24.91 5.68
CA ALA A 155 20.36 25.57 6.09
C ALA A 155 20.21 26.30 7.43
N GLU A 156 19.08 26.98 7.66
CA GLU A 156 18.80 27.67 8.93
C GLU A 156 18.64 26.67 10.10
N ALA A 157 17.97 25.53 9.86
CA ALA A 157 17.82 24.48 10.87
C ALA A 157 19.16 23.85 11.28
N VAL A 158 20.09 23.68 10.34
CA VAL A 158 21.45 23.18 10.63
C VAL A 158 22.25 24.20 11.46
N GLU A 159 22.11 25.50 11.18
CA GLU A 159 22.76 26.54 11.98
C GLU A 159 22.21 26.61 13.43
N GLN A 160 20.91 26.35 13.61
CA GLN A 160 20.30 26.26 14.95
C GLN A 160 20.80 25.03 15.73
N LEU A 161 21.04 23.91 15.06
CA LEU A 161 21.61 22.70 15.65
C LEU A 161 23.08 22.90 16.07
N ASP A 162 23.88 23.57 15.25
CA ASP A 162 25.30 23.84 15.56
C ASP A 162 25.43 24.80 16.77
N LYS A 163 24.48 25.74 16.93
CA LYS A 163 24.37 26.59 18.14
C LYS A 163 23.97 25.83 19.41
N LEU A 164 23.22 24.74 19.27
CA LEU A 164 22.87 23.84 20.37
C LEU A 164 24.02 22.90 20.73
N GLU A 165 24.84 22.52 19.75
CA GLU A 165 25.99 21.62 19.94
C GLU A 165 27.25 22.35 20.44
N SER A 166 27.37 23.67 20.20
CA SER A 166 28.50 24.49 20.67
C SER A 166 28.56 24.79 22.17
N GLY A 167 27.77 24.09 23.00
CA GLY A 167 28.02 24.00 24.44
C GLY A 167 27.76 25.29 25.22
N GLN A 168 26.49 25.56 25.51
CA GLN A 168 26.12 26.26 26.73
C GLN A 168 25.66 25.21 27.76
N THR A 169 26.52 25.03 28.75
CA THR A 169 26.48 24.03 29.84
C THR A 169 25.10 23.83 30.46
N THR A 170 24.66 22.58 30.48
CA THR A 170 23.42 22.04 31.07
C THR A 170 23.47 21.89 32.60
N ASP A 171 24.12 22.81 33.32
CA ASP A 171 24.23 22.74 34.79
C ASP A 171 23.29 23.72 35.53
N SER A 172 22.25 24.25 34.89
CA SER A 172 21.29 25.15 35.56
C SER A 172 19.83 25.05 35.11
N ILE A 173 19.43 24.01 34.36
CA ILE A 173 18.02 23.86 33.91
C ILE A 173 17.30 22.68 34.58
N GLU A 174 18.00 21.80 35.31
CA GLU A 174 17.36 20.70 36.03
C GLU A 174 16.79 21.08 37.42
N GLU A 175 17.06 22.28 37.95
CA GLU A 175 16.57 22.65 39.29
C GLU A 175 15.23 23.41 39.28
N GLU A 176 14.84 24.05 38.17
CA GLU A 176 13.57 24.83 38.12
C GLU A 176 12.36 24.02 37.61
N ALA A 177 12.57 22.84 37.00
CA ALA A 177 11.48 22.01 36.48
C ALA A 177 10.96 20.95 37.46
N VAL A 178 11.73 20.66 38.53
CA VAL A 178 11.34 19.65 39.55
C VAL A 178 10.61 20.29 40.72
N GLU A 179 10.86 21.56 41.03
CA GLU A 179 10.17 22.27 42.13
C GLU A 179 8.72 22.66 41.77
N LYS A 180 8.40 22.80 40.47
CA LYS A 180 7.05 23.19 40.01
C LYS A 180 6.07 22.02 39.82
N ALA A 181 6.53 20.78 39.93
CA ALA A 181 5.69 19.58 39.82
C ALA A 181 5.27 19.01 41.20
N ALA A 182 5.87 19.50 42.29
CA ALA A 182 5.60 19.01 43.65
C ALA A 182 4.49 19.80 44.39
N GLU A 183 4.02 20.93 43.84
CA GLU A 183 3.09 21.83 44.54
C GLU A 183 1.61 21.73 44.07
N THR A 184 1.24 20.73 43.25
CA THR A 184 -0.13 20.63 42.69
C THR A 184 -0.87 19.33 43.01
N SER A 185 -0.44 18.54 44.01
CA SER A 185 -1.11 17.26 44.33
C SER A 185 -1.63 17.11 45.77
N GLU A 186 -1.87 18.20 46.49
CA GLU A 186 -2.60 18.16 47.76
C GLU A 186 -3.70 19.23 47.76
N MET A 187 -4.84 18.91 47.12
CA MET A 187 -6.11 19.52 47.51
C MET A 187 -7.13 18.40 47.71
N GLU A 188 -7.41 18.18 49.00
CA GLU A 188 -8.46 17.33 49.54
C GLU A 188 -9.80 17.56 48.81
N ILE A 189 -10.39 16.47 48.33
CA ILE A 189 -11.84 16.39 48.09
C ILE A 189 -12.35 15.25 48.97
N GLU A 190 -12.43 15.54 50.27
CA GLU A 190 -13.38 14.93 51.19
C GLU A 190 -14.71 15.66 50.99
N GLY A 191 -15.75 14.98 50.51
CA GLY A 191 -17.02 15.66 50.23
C GLY A 191 -18.12 14.77 49.72
N SER A 192 -18.77 14.06 50.65
CA SER A 192 -20.18 13.65 50.64
C SER A 192 -20.68 12.77 49.48
N LEU A 193 -20.84 11.50 49.82
CA LEU A 193 -21.73 10.52 49.20
C LEU A 193 -23.21 10.92 49.46
N PRO A 194 -24.05 11.19 48.45
CA PRO A 194 -25.49 11.14 48.60
C PRO A 194 -25.96 9.72 48.28
N GLU A 195 -26.29 9.02 49.35
CA GLU A 195 -27.15 7.83 49.35
C GLU A 195 -28.58 8.27 48.98
N GLU A 196 -29.26 7.43 48.20
CA GLU A 196 -30.68 7.53 47.78
C GLU A 196 -31.05 8.49 46.62
N LEU A 197 -31.25 7.91 45.43
CA LEU A 197 -32.48 8.12 44.67
C LEU A 197 -32.72 6.99 43.65
N SER A 198 -33.47 6.00 44.11
CA SER A 198 -34.32 5.13 43.30
C SER A 198 -35.06 5.96 42.23
N SER A 199 -34.83 5.64 40.96
CA SER A 199 -35.70 6.06 39.85
C SER A 199 -35.58 5.06 38.69
N GLU A 200 -36.30 3.94 38.84
CA GLU A 200 -36.48 2.87 37.84
C GLU A 200 -37.32 3.28 36.60
N ASP A 201 -37.66 4.57 36.41
CA ASP A 201 -38.69 4.99 35.45
C ASP A 201 -38.21 5.89 34.28
N GLN A 202 -36.90 5.91 33.95
CA GLN A 202 -36.37 6.66 32.79
C GLN A 202 -35.78 5.82 31.64
N MET A 203 -36.15 4.54 31.49
CA MET A 203 -35.75 3.72 30.32
C MET A 203 -36.80 3.71 29.20
N LYS A 204 -37.26 4.86 28.71
CA LYS A 204 -38.09 4.95 27.49
C LYS A 204 -37.73 6.17 26.66
N GLY A 205 -36.54 6.12 26.08
CA GLY A 205 -36.08 7.16 25.18
C GLY A 205 -34.67 6.92 24.69
N GLU A 206 -34.34 5.68 24.30
CA GLU A 206 -33.19 5.45 23.42
C GLU A 206 -33.53 6.16 22.09
N GLN A 207 -33.20 7.45 22.02
CA GLN A 207 -33.21 8.21 20.78
C GLN A 207 -32.21 7.51 19.86
N GLU A 208 -32.75 6.73 18.91
CA GLU A 208 -31.95 6.16 17.83
C GLU A 208 -31.09 7.28 17.24
N ALA A 209 -29.77 7.18 17.44
CA ALA A 209 -28.84 8.16 16.92
C ALA A 209 -29.10 8.32 15.40
N PRO A 210 -29.11 9.57 14.88
CA PRO A 210 -29.43 9.84 13.49
C PRO A 210 -28.52 9.01 12.59
N LYS A 211 -29.12 8.13 11.79
CA LYS A 211 -28.40 7.26 10.86
C LYS A 211 -27.58 8.14 9.90
N PRO A 212 -26.27 7.90 9.72
CA PRO A 212 -25.45 8.72 8.85
C PRO A 212 -25.98 8.66 7.42
N ALA A 213 -26.04 9.82 6.76
CA ALA A 213 -26.62 9.97 5.42
C ALA A 213 -25.92 9.16 4.31
N TRP A 214 -24.70 8.68 4.57
CA TRP A 214 -23.94 7.84 3.65
C TRP A 214 -23.31 6.67 4.39
N GLN A 215 -23.61 5.45 3.93
CA GLN A 215 -23.04 4.20 4.43
C GLN A 215 -22.50 3.38 3.26
N LEU A 216 -21.22 2.97 3.36
CA LEU A 216 -20.61 2.08 2.39
C LEU A 216 -20.90 0.63 2.78
N GLY A 217 -21.53 -0.16 1.91
CA GLY A 217 -21.78 -1.57 2.20
C GLY A 217 -20.48 -2.37 2.28
N PHE A 218 -20.38 -3.28 3.26
CA PHE A 218 -19.19 -4.12 3.50
C PHE A 218 -18.62 -4.79 2.24
N LYS A 219 -19.48 -5.41 1.41
CA LYS A 219 -19.05 -6.07 0.17
C LYS A 219 -18.33 -5.12 -0.81
N LYS A 220 -18.78 -3.86 -0.88
CA LYS A 220 -18.15 -2.85 -1.73
C LYS A 220 -16.81 -2.44 -1.13
N ALA A 221 -16.76 -2.22 0.19
CA ALA A 221 -15.51 -1.90 0.89
C ALA A 221 -14.46 -3.00 0.71
N GLU A 222 -14.85 -4.27 0.84
CA GLU A 222 -13.98 -5.43 0.62
C GLU A 222 -13.39 -5.46 -0.80
N VAL A 223 -14.24 -5.28 -1.82
CA VAL A 223 -13.78 -5.27 -3.22
C VAL A 223 -12.81 -4.11 -3.47
N VAL A 224 -13.13 -2.91 -2.98
CA VAL A 224 -12.27 -1.73 -3.16
C VAL A 224 -10.95 -1.93 -2.39
N LEU A 225 -10.99 -2.48 -1.19
CA LEU A 225 -9.79 -2.75 -0.38
C LEU A 225 -8.89 -3.78 -1.07
N ASN A 226 -9.45 -4.90 -1.54
CA ASN A 226 -8.70 -5.94 -2.26
C ASN A 226 -8.10 -5.40 -3.55
N LEU A 227 -8.87 -4.61 -4.31
CA LEU A 227 -8.38 -3.97 -5.53
C LEU A 227 -7.25 -2.99 -5.22
N SER A 228 -7.43 -2.13 -4.22
CA SER A 228 -6.42 -1.15 -3.82
C SER A 228 -5.13 -1.81 -3.36
N ASN A 229 -5.23 -2.82 -2.49
CA ASN A 229 -4.08 -3.61 -2.05
C ASN A 229 -3.36 -4.29 -3.22
N GLY A 230 -4.10 -4.84 -4.18
CA GLY A 230 -3.53 -5.42 -5.40
C GLY A 230 -2.77 -4.36 -6.20
N VAL A 231 -3.37 -3.19 -6.44
CA VAL A 231 -2.74 -2.07 -7.15
C VAL A 231 -1.47 -1.62 -6.44
N VAL A 232 -1.48 -1.43 -5.13
CA VAL A 232 -0.28 -1.06 -4.35
C VAL A 232 0.79 -2.14 -4.48
N PHE A 233 0.43 -3.41 -4.28
CA PHE A 233 1.39 -4.51 -4.33
C PHE A 233 2.10 -4.60 -5.68
N PHE A 234 1.34 -4.64 -6.78
CA PHE A 234 1.92 -4.69 -8.12
C PHE A 234 2.74 -3.43 -8.42
N SER A 235 2.25 -2.25 -8.04
CA SER A 235 2.97 -0.99 -8.25
C SER A 235 4.30 -0.96 -7.50
N LEU A 236 4.36 -1.43 -6.25
CA LEU A 236 5.59 -1.54 -5.48
C LEU A 236 6.60 -2.52 -6.11
N ILE A 237 6.14 -3.66 -6.62
CA ILE A 237 7.00 -4.62 -7.33
C ILE A 237 7.58 -3.98 -8.60
N PHE A 238 6.74 -3.39 -9.45
CA PHE A 238 7.20 -2.76 -10.68
C PHE A 238 8.10 -1.54 -10.41
N PHE A 239 7.82 -0.79 -9.35
CA PHE A 239 8.69 0.28 -8.87
C PHE A 239 10.07 -0.25 -8.46
N ALA A 240 10.12 -1.30 -7.64
CA ALA A 240 11.38 -1.94 -7.22
C ALA A 240 12.16 -2.52 -8.42
N MET A 241 11.47 -3.19 -9.35
CA MET A 241 12.09 -3.69 -10.59
C MET A 241 12.65 -2.55 -11.45
N SER A 242 11.95 -1.42 -11.55
CA SER A 242 12.43 -0.25 -12.29
C SER A 242 13.70 0.35 -11.65
N CYS A 243 13.79 0.37 -10.33
CA CYS A 243 15.00 0.75 -9.60
C CYS A 243 16.17 -0.24 -9.84
N MET A 244 15.88 -1.54 -9.87
CA MET A 244 16.87 -2.58 -10.21
C MET A 244 17.40 -2.41 -11.63
N MET A 245 16.53 -2.23 -12.62
CA MET A 245 16.92 -1.97 -14.01
C MET A 245 17.76 -0.70 -14.13
N SER A 246 17.41 0.36 -13.41
CA SER A 246 18.22 1.60 -13.35
C SER A 246 19.63 1.35 -12.81
N THR A 247 19.76 0.47 -11.81
CA THR A 247 21.06 0.04 -11.29
C THR A 247 21.85 -0.74 -12.34
N CYS A 248 21.22 -1.70 -13.03
CA CYS A 248 21.86 -2.46 -14.10
C CYS A 248 22.40 -1.54 -15.20
N VAL A 249 21.58 -0.60 -15.68
CA VAL A 249 21.99 0.40 -16.68
C VAL A 249 23.14 1.26 -16.16
N SER A 250 23.10 1.68 -14.89
CA SER A 250 24.17 2.46 -14.27
C SER A 250 25.50 1.73 -14.26
N VAL A 251 25.49 0.43 -13.90
CA VAL A 251 26.69 -0.41 -13.86
C VAL A 251 27.21 -0.65 -15.27
N SER A 252 26.33 -1.00 -16.23
CA SER A 252 26.73 -1.27 -17.62
C SER A 252 27.34 -0.04 -18.31
N ALA A 253 26.79 1.16 -18.06
CA ALA A 253 27.28 2.39 -18.66
C ALA A 253 28.33 3.14 -17.80
N ASN A 254 28.74 2.57 -16.66
CA ASN A 254 29.65 3.20 -15.68
C ASN A 254 29.20 4.62 -15.28
N LEU A 255 27.89 4.80 -15.13
CA LEU A 255 27.28 6.05 -14.69
C LEU A 255 27.50 6.14 -13.17
N GLY A 256 28.24 7.15 -12.71
CA GLY A 256 28.51 7.33 -11.28
C GLY A 256 27.24 7.48 -10.42
N GLY A 257 27.41 7.60 -9.11
CA GLY A 257 26.27 7.70 -8.19
C GLY A 257 25.66 6.35 -7.80
N MET A 258 26.40 5.26 -8.00
CA MET A 258 25.99 3.89 -7.66
C MET A 258 25.47 3.75 -6.23
N ALA A 259 26.09 4.44 -5.25
CA ALA A 259 25.64 4.39 -3.87
C ALA A 259 24.18 4.82 -3.69
N LYS A 260 23.76 5.91 -4.35
CA LYS A 260 22.39 6.44 -4.23
C LYS A 260 21.36 5.53 -4.90
N ILE A 261 21.66 5.00 -6.09
CA ILE A 261 20.73 4.09 -6.77
C ILE A 261 20.62 2.74 -6.03
N THR A 262 21.72 2.21 -5.48
CA THR A 262 21.68 1.01 -4.64
C THR A 262 20.84 1.23 -3.38
N SER A 263 21.00 2.37 -2.68
CA SER A 263 20.13 2.71 -1.55
C SER A 263 18.66 2.79 -1.97
N SER A 264 18.35 3.37 -3.13
CA SER A 264 16.98 3.40 -3.67
C SER A 264 16.42 1.99 -3.88
N VAL A 265 17.21 1.05 -4.42
CA VAL A 265 16.81 -0.35 -4.59
C VAL A 265 16.53 -1.00 -3.23
N LEU A 266 17.40 -0.79 -2.24
CA LEU A 266 17.23 -1.35 -0.90
C LEU A 266 15.95 -0.84 -0.23
N PHE A 267 15.68 0.46 -0.29
CA PHE A 267 14.45 1.03 0.27
C PHE A 267 13.19 0.55 -0.46
N ALA A 268 13.23 0.47 -1.79
CA ALA A 268 12.11 -0.08 -2.57
C ALA A 268 11.85 -1.56 -2.27
N GLY A 269 12.92 -2.37 -2.15
CA GLY A 269 12.82 -3.77 -1.77
C GLY A 269 12.29 -3.96 -0.35
N ALA A 270 12.77 -3.15 0.61
CA ALA A 270 12.26 -3.15 1.97
C ALA A 270 10.77 -2.77 2.02
N ALA A 271 10.33 -1.77 1.23
CA ALA A 271 8.92 -1.41 1.13
C ALA A 271 8.05 -2.58 0.64
N VAL A 272 8.50 -3.34 -0.37
CA VAL A 272 7.80 -4.56 -0.84
C VAL A 272 7.72 -5.60 0.28
N VAL A 273 8.82 -5.85 0.98
CA VAL A 273 8.90 -6.80 2.10
C VAL A 273 7.93 -6.40 3.21
N PHE A 274 7.93 -5.16 3.70
CA PHE A 274 7.04 -4.73 4.77
C PHE A 274 5.56 -4.64 4.34
N PHE A 275 5.30 -4.39 3.06
CA PHE A 275 3.93 -4.39 2.55
C PHE A 275 3.35 -5.82 2.46
N PHE A 276 4.17 -6.82 2.18
CA PHE A 276 3.74 -8.20 1.98
C PHE A 276 3.00 -8.77 3.21
N PRO A 277 1.84 -9.45 3.03
CA PRO A 277 1.06 -10.02 4.14
C PRO A 277 1.72 -11.30 4.69
N TRP A 278 2.76 -11.15 5.52
CA TRP A 278 3.47 -12.28 6.14
C TRP A 278 2.59 -13.23 6.96
N GLN A 279 1.41 -12.78 7.36
CA GLN A 279 0.42 -13.56 8.12
C GLN A 279 -0.10 -14.79 7.36
N ILE A 280 -0.09 -14.76 6.02
CA ILE A 280 -0.60 -15.88 5.20
C ILE A 280 0.41 -17.04 5.20
N PRO A 281 1.70 -16.85 4.85
CA PRO A 281 2.67 -17.93 4.87
C PRO A 281 3.16 -18.31 6.28
N PHE A 282 3.16 -17.36 7.23
CA PHE A 282 3.71 -17.58 8.57
C PHE A 282 2.65 -17.37 9.65
N SER A 283 1.54 -18.09 9.58
CA SER A 283 0.46 -17.96 10.58
C SER A 283 0.91 -18.21 12.03
N GLU A 284 2.02 -18.93 12.24
CA GLU A 284 2.57 -19.24 13.56
C GLU A 284 3.46 -18.12 14.13
N LEU A 285 4.11 -17.33 13.27
CA LEU A 285 4.88 -16.17 13.70
C LEU A 285 3.99 -14.94 13.53
N TYR A 286 3.69 -14.23 14.61
CA TYR A 286 2.85 -13.03 14.62
C TYR A 286 3.45 -11.82 13.85
N ILE A 287 4.15 -12.06 12.74
CA ILE A 287 4.73 -11.06 11.85
C ILE A 287 3.61 -10.53 10.95
N ALA A 288 3.25 -9.28 11.17
CA ALA A 288 2.26 -8.60 10.36
C ALA A 288 2.89 -7.82 9.21
N GLY A 289 2.25 -7.86 8.04
CA GLY A 289 2.49 -6.94 6.93
C GLY A 289 1.61 -5.70 7.01
N ALA A 290 1.92 -4.69 6.19
CA ALA A 290 1.11 -3.47 6.06
C ALA A 290 -0.16 -3.66 5.20
N MET A 291 -0.25 -4.75 4.41
CA MET A 291 -1.44 -5.04 3.61
C MET A 291 -2.65 -5.33 4.52
N TYR A 292 -3.74 -4.62 4.29
CA TYR A 292 -4.98 -4.78 5.04
C TYR A 292 -5.77 -5.98 4.54
N LEU A 293 -6.14 -6.92 5.41
CA LEU A 293 -7.06 -7.98 5.02
C LEU A 293 -8.52 -7.54 5.28
N PRO A 294 -9.50 -7.98 4.47
CA PRO A 294 -10.91 -7.72 4.75
C PRO A 294 -11.36 -8.18 6.15
N ARG A 295 -10.73 -9.23 6.68
CA ARG A 295 -10.96 -9.75 8.04
C ARG A 295 -10.54 -8.77 9.13
N ASP A 296 -9.62 -7.86 8.85
CA ASP A 296 -9.14 -6.88 9.82
C ASP A 296 -10.21 -5.82 10.12
N ILE A 297 -11.16 -5.58 9.20
CA ILE A 297 -12.28 -4.63 9.36
C ILE A 297 -13.11 -5.00 10.61
N ASP A 298 -13.40 -6.28 10.81
CA ASP A 298 -14.15 -6.77 11.97
C ASP A 298 -13.37 -6.65 13.28
N ILE A 299 -12.04 -6.74 13.19
CA ILE A 299 -11.18 -6.66 14.36
C ILE A 299 -11.23 -5.23 14.93
N PHE A 300 -11.29 -4.20 14.09
CA PHE A 300 -11.38 -2.80 14.55
C PHE A 300 -12.66 -2.51 15.34
N GLU A 301 -13.79 -3.12 14.97
CA GLU A 301 -15.05 -2.98 15.73
C GLU A 301 -14.91 -3.61 17.13
N LYS A 302 -14.12 -4.68 17.26
CA LYS A 302 -13.87 -5.34 18.55
C LYS A 302 -12.80 -4.63 19.37
N ILE A 303 -11.78 -4.05 18.73
CA ILE A 303 -10.64 -3.39 19.40
C ILE A 303 -11.09 -2.30 20.38
N SER A 304 -12.19 -1.59 20.11
CA SER A 304 -12.73 -0.60 21.05
C SER A 304 -13.17 -1.18 22.41
N SER A 305 -13.35 -2.50 22.51
CA SER A 305 -13.67 -3.22 23.74
C SER A 305 -12.48 -3.95 24.38
N LEU A 306 -11.31 -3.98 23.71
CA LEU A 306 -10.10 -4.67 24.21
C LEU A 306 -9.26 -3.76 25.11
N ASN A 307 -8.26 -4.37 25.77
CA ASN A 307 -7.29 -3.65 26.58
C ASN A 307 -6.52 -2.60 25.75
N TRP A 308 -6.14 -1.49 26.38
CA TRP A 308 -5.42 -0.40 25.73
C TRP A 308 -4.11 -0.83 25.05
N ILE A 309 -3.43 -1.86 25.55
CA ILE A 309 -2.22 -2.41 24.94
C ILE A 309 -2.51 -3.01 23.56
N ASP A 310 -3.60 -3.75 23.41
CA ASP A 310 -4.01 -4.35 22.14
C ASP A 310 -4.40 -3.28 21.12
N VAL A 311 -5.02 -2.19 21.60
CA VAL A 311 -5.32 -1.00 20.79
C VAL A 311 -4.03 -0.38 20.26
N ILE A 312 -3.00 -0.21 21.10
CA ILE A 312 -1.71 0.36 20.70
C ILE A 312 -1.01 -0.56 19.70
N ILE A 313 -0.89 -1.86 19.98
CA ILE A 313 -0.22 -2.82 19.09
C ILE A 313 -0.94 -2.91 17.74
N GLY A 314 -2.28 -2.96 17.76
CA GLY A 314 -3.11 -2.91 16.56
C GLY A 314 -2.87 -1.61 15.78
N SER A 315 -2.94 -0.47 16.44
CA SER A 315 -2.73 0.84 15.80
C SER A 315 -1.31 0.98 15.22
N LEU A 316 -0.29 0.52 15.93
CA LEU A 316 1.10 0.54 15.48
C LEU A 316 1.31 -0.34 14.26
N ARG A 317 0.65 -1.51 14.20
CA ARG A 317 0.67 -2.37 13.01
C ARG A 317 0.04 -1.64 11.82
N TYR A 318 -1.18 -1.14 11.96
CA TYR A 318 -1.92 -0.61 10.81
C TYR A 318 -1.43 0.77 10.38
N ALA A 319 -1.28 1.71 11.31
CA ALA A 319 -0.79 3.05 10.98
C ALA A 319 0.73 3.08 10.85
N GLY A 320 1.46 2.39 11.74
CA GLY A 320 2.91 2.44 11.79
C GLY A 320 3.58 1.69 10.62
N LEU A 321 3.14 0.47 10.28
CA LEU A 321 3.71 -0.24 9.11
C LEU A 321 3.31 0.42 7.80
N TRP A 322 2.08 0.95 7.71
CA TRP A 322 1.66 1.72 6.54
C TRP A 322 2.54 2.97 6.35
N LEU A 323 2.76 3.74 7.43
CA LEU A 323 3.60 4.93 7.41
C LEU A 323 5.06 4.57 7.11
N LEU A 324 5.55 3.45 7.64
CA LEU A 324 6.89 2.94 7.34
C LEU A 324 7.03 2.64 5.84
N VAL A 325 6.09 1.91 5.23
CA VAL A 325 6.10 1.63 3.79
C VAL A 325 6.07 2.93 2.99
N PHE A 326 5.20 3.87 3.36
CA PHE A 326 5.12 5.18 2.72
C PHE A 326 6.45 5.94 2.77
N VAL A 327 7.07 6.06 3.95
CA VAL A 327 8.38 6.73 4.12
C VAL A 327 9.47 6.03 3.32
N LEU A 328 9.53 4.69 3.33
CA LEU A 328 10.50 3.92 2.55
C LEU A 328 10.35 4.19 1.04
N THR A 329 9.11 4.27 0.54
CA THR A 329 8.87 4.60 -0.89
C THR A 329 9.30 6.02 -1.24
N ILE A 330 9.10 7.00 -0.35
CA ILE A 330 9.55 8.37 -0.54
C ILE A 330 11.08 8.43 -0.55
N PHE A 331 11.76 7.79 0.40
CA PHE A 331 13.22 7.75 0.42
C PHE A 331 13.81 7.02 -0.78
N ALA A 332 13.17 5.96 -1.27
CA ALA A 332 13.55 5.34 -2.52
C ALA A 332 13.48 6.37 -3.67
N GLN A 333 12.35 7.06 -3.81
CA GLN A 333 12.13 8.04 -4.88
C GLN A 333 13.10 9.24 -4.81
N ILE A 334 13.35 9.81 -3.63
CA ILE A 334 14.30 10.92 -3.44
C ILE A 334 15.72 10.50 -3.86
N ASN A 335 16.16 9.31 -3.45
CA ASN A 335 17.48 8.79 -3.82
C ASN A 335 17.57 8.50 -5.33
N ALA A 336 16.50 8.01 -5.94
CA ALA A 336 16.43 7.76 -7.37
C ALA A 336 16.48 9.07 -8.20
N CYS A 337 15.78 10.12 -7.75
CA CYS A 337 15.85 11.46 -8.34
C CYS A 337 17.24 12.09 -8.17
N SER A 338 17.85 11.93 -6.99
CA SER A 338 19.21 12.40 -6.71
C SER A 338 20.24 11.74 -7.61
N TRP A 339 20.10 10.44 -7.86
CA TRP A 339 20.93 9.71 -8.81
C TRP A 339 20.77 10.29 -10.24
N LYS A 340 19.55 10.53 -10.71
CA LYS A 340 19.30 11.16 -12.03
C LYS A 340 20.02 12.51 -12.15
N LYS A 341 19.92 13.37 -11.12
CA LYS A 341 20.63 14.66 -11.09
C LYS A 341 22.14 14.47 -11.21
N GLN A 342 22.73 13.52 -10.50
CA GLN A 342 24.18 13.22 -10.57
C GLN A 342 24.60 12.69 -11.94
N VAL A 343 23.79 11.80 -12.54
CA VAL A 343 24.04 11.26 -13.88
C VAL A 343 23.98 12.36 -14.93
N SER A 344 22.95 13.22 -14.89
CA SER A 344 22.80 14.35 -15.81
C SER A 344 23.97 15.35 -15.72
N LYS A 345 24.41 15.69 -14.51
CA LYS A 345 25.59 16.54 -14.28
C LYS A 345 26.86 15.95 -14.89
N ARG A 346 27.08 14.64 -14.74
CA ARG A 346 28.27 13.97 -15.30
C ARG A 346 28.26 13.87 -16.83
N MET A 347 27.08 13.91 -17.44
CA MET A 347 26.95 13.85 -18.91
C MET A 347 27.01 15.23 -19.56
N GLY A 348 27.13 16.31 -18.78
CA GLY A 348 27.19 17.68 -19.30
C GLY A 348 25.87 18.16 -19.92
N LEU A 349 24.75 17.46 -19.69
CA LEU A 349 23.43 17.85 -20.18
C LEU A 349 22.85 19.04 -19.42
N ILE A 350 23.27 19.21 -18.16
CA ILE A 350 22.93 20.37 -17.34
C ILE A 350 24.27 21.08 -17.11
N SER A 351 24.54 22.10 -17.93
CA SER A 351 25.61 23.04 -17.64
C SER A 351 25.10 23.91 -16.49
N GLY A 352 25.72 23.76 -15.33
CA GLY A 352 25.34 24.49 -14.11
C GLY A 352 25.52 25.99 -14.24
#